data_AF-A0A2H5X475-F1
#
_entry.id   AF-A0A2H5X475-F1
#
_cell.length_a   1.000
_cell.length_b   1.000
_cell.length_c   1.000
_cell.angle_alpha   90.00
_cell.angle_beta   90.00
_cell.angle_gamma   90.00
#
_symmetry.space_group_name_H-M   'P 1'
#
loop_
_entity.id
_entity.type
_entity.pdbx_description
1 polymer ?
#
loop_
_entity_poly.entity_id
_entity_poly.type
_entity_poly.pdbx_seq_one_letter_code
_entity_poly.pdbx_strand_id
1 'polypeptide(L)'
;MWEYARNMVVRQLFWASVLSFVLRSKHRQKAVMLRWIDSVAKLARLLPAQAACEEVCRAFWVIPAYVIAPLTRRVAHLCVQDKRDLLLLAQTLPFYGEYDEAQILLWRGIRLYETDRDVWECALRVSLERLLFSVSYSDWEQSFHRYNYLVAQIPSDIKSDPTITPYLMFSAEEEKGEYLSATPPLCVWLWQSEEISGARERMNQWWSLLRERSDIPEPAARIALWYMLGLGMFEEIVSDKTLKQLYPKDVLLAGWFNGSALPPSCRGSEGNYLTWFAFWCEYLMESRRPPIAVVWRSWMAARRESELFLNYVLLAATYGLHRRARHERFFSSFERSRARWFLPYLHFLCVATARLLWEPETREIWRRIQCFQVDYARKEELRQLLLRCFPQADWVQ
;
A
#
# COMPACT_ATOMS: atom_id res chain seq x y z
N MET A 1 -24.06 10.54 -31.14
CA MET A 1 -24.63 9.77 -30.00
C MET A 1 -23.52 9.25 -29.07
N TRP A 2 -22.48 8.61 -29.60
CA TRP A 2 -21.32 8.13 -28.83
C TRP A 2 -20.53 9.22 -28.08
N GLU A 3 -20.20 10.33 -28.74
CA GLU A 3 -19.52 11.46 -28.09
C GLU A 3 -20.37 12.09 -26.97
N TYR A 4 -21.69 12.11 -27.13
CA TYR A 4 -22.60 12.58 -26.09
C TYR A 4 -22.60 11.64 -24.87
N ALA A 5 -22.67 10.32 -25.09
CA ALA A 5 -22.58 9.32 -24.02
C ALA A 5 -21.23 9.38 -23.30
N ARG A 6 -20.12 9.52 -24.04
CA ARG A 6 -18.78 9.72 -23.50
C ARG A 6 -18.69 10.98 -22.63
N ASN A 7 -19.14 12.13 -23.16
CA ASN A 7 -19.17 13.39 -22.42
C ASN A 7 -20.06 13.31 -21.18
N MET A 8 -21.13 12.51 -21.21
CA MET A 8 -21.97 12.25 -20.03
C MET A 8 -21.27 11.37 -19.00
N VAL A 9 -20.52 10.33 -19.40
CA VAL A 9 -19.71 9.53 -18.46
C VAL A 9 -18.64 10.42 -17.81
N VAL A 10 -17.89 11.20 -18.58
CA VAL A 10 -16.87 12.14 -18.08
C VAL A 10 -17.49 13.20 -17.14
N ARG A 11 -18.65 13.76 -17.51
CA ARG A 11 -19.38 14.69 -16.67
C ARG A 11 -19.81 14.03 -15.36
N GLN A 12 -20.34 12.81 -15.40
CA GLN A 12 -20.70 12.06 -14.21
C GLN A 12 -19.47 11.79 -13.33
N LEU A 13 -18.31 11.50 -13.93
CA LEU A 13 -17.05 11.29 -13.20
C LEU A 13 -16.60 12.54 -12.45
N PHE A 14 -16.61 13.69 -13.13
CA PHE A 14 -16.35 14.97 -12.50
C PHE A 14 -17.30 15.24 -11.32
N TRP A 15 -18.60 14.98 -11.50
CA TRP A 15 -19.57 15.14 -10.42
C TRP A 15 -19.34 14.16 -9.26
N ALA A 16 -18.86 12.94 -9.51
CA ALA A 16 -18.53 11.98 -8.44
C ALA A 16 -17.42 12.51 -7.55
N SER A 17 -16.33 13.02 -8.14
CA SER A 17 -15.20 13.59 -7.43
C SER A 17 -15.61 14.85 -6.65
N VAL A 18 -16.39 15.75 -7.27
CA VAL A 18 -16.90 16.97 -6.64
C VAL A 18 -17.88 16.66 -5.49
N LEU A 19 -18.84 15.76 -5.69
CA LEU A 19 -19.83 15.41 -4.67
C LEU A 19 -19.19 14.68 -3.48
N SER A 20 -18.14 13.91 -3.72
CA SER A 20 -17.35 13.25 -2.68
C SER A 20 -16.57 14.24 -1.82
N PHE A 21 -16.15 15.36 -2.41
CA PHE A 21 -15.46 16.45 -1.72
C PHE A 21 -16.44 17.37 -0.96
N VAL A 22 -17.55 17.75 -1.58
CA VAL A 22 -18.49 18.77 -1.06
C VAL A 22 -19.43 18.23 0.01
N LEU A 23 -19.89 16.99 -0.10
CA LEU A 23 -20.90 16.45 0.83
C LEU A 23 -20.25 16.07 2.16
N ARG A 24 -20.58 16.78 3.26
CA ARG A 24 -20.03 16.46 4.60
C ARG A 24 -20.65 15.21 5.26
N SER A 25 -21.80 14.74 4.79
CA SER A 25 -22.58 13.64 5.40
C SER A 25 -22.33 12.29 4.72
N LYS A 26 -21.80 11.32 5.49
CA LYS A 26 -21.48 9.95 5.03
C LYS A 26 -22.70 9.19 4.49
N HIS A 27 -23.89 9.38 5.08
CA HIS A 27 -25.12 8.72 4.63
C HIS A 27 -25.62 9.28 3.30
N ARG A 28 -25.61 10.61 3.12
CA ARG A 28 -26.01 11.25 1.86
C ARG A 28 -25.00 10.95 0.75
N GLN A 29 -23.70 10.97 1.06
CA GLN A 29 -22.64 10.55 0.13
C GLN A 29 -22.88 9.12 -0.38
N LYS A 30 -23.11 8.16 0.52
CA LYS A 30 -23.31 6.75 0.13
C LYS A 30 -24.52 6.55 -0.78
N ALA A 31 -25.66 7.18 -0.46
CA ALA A 31 -26.88 7.05 -1.28
C ALA A 31 -26.72 7.69 -2.67
N VAL A 32 -26.07 8.85 -2.75
CA VAL A 32 -25.79 9.53 -4.02
C VAL A 32 -24.78 8.74 -4.86
N MET A 33 -23.71 8.21 -4.24
CA MET A 33 -22.69 7.42 -4.95
C MET A 33 -23.23 6.09 -5.48
N LEU A 34 -24.17 5.43 -4.79
CA LEU A 34 -24.81 4.22 -5.32
C LEU A 34 -25.66 4.51 -6.56
N ARG A 35 -26.44 5.60 -6.56
CA ARG A 35 -27.21 6.04 -7.74
C ARG A 35 -26.28 6.45 -8.88
N TRP A 36 -25.14 7.04 -8.54
CA TRP A 36 -24.10 7.39 -9.50
C TRP A 36 -23.50 6.14 -10.18
N ILE A 37 -23.15 5.09 -9.41
CA ILE A 37 -22.67 3.80 -9.95
C ILE A 37 -23.66 3.23 -10.96
N ASP A 38 -24.95 3.20 -10.61
CA ASP A 38 -25.97 2.70 -11.53
C ASP A 38 -26.11 3.57 -12.80
N SER A 39 -25.89 4.88 -12.67
CA SER A 39 -25.92 5.81 -13.80
C SER A 39 -24.72 5.58 -14.73
N VAL A 40 -23.52 5.44 -14.19
CA VAL A 40 -22.32 5.11 -14.96
C VAL A 40 -22.46 3.75 -15.64
N ALA A 41 -22.91 2.73 -14.92
CA ALA A 41 -23.12 1.40 -15.50
C ALA A 41 -24.16 1.41 -16.63
N LYS A 42 -25.24 2.20 -16.50
CA LYS A 42 -26.23 2.37 -17.57
C LYS A 42 -25.67 3.12 -18.77
N LEU A 43 -24.91 4.18 -18.55
CA LEU A 43 -24.29 4.97 -19.63
C LEU A 43 -23.20 4.17 -20.35
N ALA A 44 -22.41 3.38 -19.64
CA ALA A 44 -21.39 2.51 -20.21
C ALA A 44 -21.98 1.45 -21.16
N ARG A 45 -23.21 0.97 -20.90
CA ARG A 45 -23.93 0.06 -21.82
C ARG A 45 -24.32 0.71 -23.15
N LEU A 46 -24.31 2.04 -23.22
CA LEU A 46 -24.58 2.81 -24.44
C LEU A 46 -23.29 3.08 -25.24
N LEU A 47 -22.12 2.61 -24.77
CA LEU A 47 -20.82 2.71 -25.41
C LEU A 47 -20.42 1.35 -26.02
N PRO A 48 -19.60 1.29 -27.09
CA PRO A 48 -19.05 0.04 -27.58
C PRO A 48 -18.18 -0.55 -26.46
N ALA A 49 -18.13 -1.88 -26.34
CA ALA A 49 -17.52 -2.54 -25.18
C ALA A 49 -16.12 -2.02 -24.83
N GLN A 50 -15.28 -1.76 -25.84
CA GLN A 50 -13.92 -1.26 -25.65
C GLN A 50 -13.88 0.19 -25.13
N ALA A 51 -14.63 1.13 -25.72
CA ALA A 51 -14.68 2.50 -25.22
C ALA A 51 -15.44 2.60 -23.88
N ALA A 52 -16.40 1.70 -23.63
CA ALA A 52 -17.05 1.56 -22.32
C ALA A 52 -16.02 1.13 -21.26
N CYS A 53 -15.17 0.15 -21.60
CA CYS A 53 -14.07 -0.28 -20.74
C CYS A 53 -13.14 0.89 -20.44
N GLU A 54 -12.58 1.55 -21.45
CA GLU A 54 -11.63 2.65 -21.26
C GLU A 54 -12.18 3.76 -20.35
N GLU A 55 -13.41 4.22 -20.61
CA GLU A 55 -14.02 5.32 -19.84
C GLU A 55 -14.36 4.91 -18.40
N VAL A 56 -14.76 3.65 -18.18
CA VAL A 56 -14.98 3.11 -16.83
C VAL A 56 -13.66 2.86 -16.11
N CYS A 57 -12.62 2.40 -16.79
CA CYS A 57 -11.29 2.20 -16.21
C CYS A 57 -10.65 3.53 -15.79
N ARG A 58 -10.83 4.59 -16.59
CA ARG A 58 -10.45 5.96 -16.20
C ARG A 58 -11.15 6.41 -14.92
N ALA A 59 -12.37 5.93 -14.67
CA ALA A 59 -13.11 6.30 -13.47
C ALA A 59 -12.43 5.89 -12.18
N PHE A 60 -11.80 4.72 -12.17
CA PHE A 60 -11.17 4.16 -10.98
C PHE A 60 -10.05 5.03 -10.42
N TRP A 61 -9.49 5.92 -11.23
CA TRP A 61 -8.42 6.84 -10.84
C TRP A 61 -8.90 8.16 -10.22
N VAL A 62 -10.20 8.45 -10.30
CA VAL A 62 -10.76 9.74 -9.87
C VAL A 62 -11.91 9.60 -8.87
N ILE A 63 -12.33 8.36 -8.58
CA ILE A 63 -13.44 8.07 -7.68
C ILE A 63 -12.92 7.69 -6.28
N PRO A 64 -13.68 8.01 -5.21
CA PRO A 64 -13.25 7.64 -3.88
C PRO A 64 -13.18 6.13 -3.67
N ALA A 65 -12.18 5.69 -2.90
CA ALA A 65 -11.96 4.29 -2.55
C ALA A 65 -13.22 3.49 -2.14
N TYR A 66 -14.11 4.07 -1.34
CA TYR A 66 -15.31 3.37 -0.86
C TYR A 66 -16.35 3.05 -1.96
N VAL A 67 -16.17 3.59 -3.16
CA VAL A 67 -17.02 3.38 -4.36
C VAL A 67 -16.40 2.34 -5.30
N ILE A 68 -15.10 2.04 -5.14
CA ILE A 68 -14.33 1.19 -6.06
C ILE A 68 -14.86 -0.25 -6.10
N ALA A 69 -15.00 -0.93 -4.97
CA ALA A 69 -15.55 -2.29 -4.97
C ALA A 69 -16.98 -2.38 -5.53
N PRO A 70 -17.94 -1.54 -5.08
CA PRO A 70 -19.29 -1.53 -5.65
C PRO A 70 -19.33 -1.27 -7.16
N LEU A 71 -18.52 -0.34 -7.67
CA LEU A 71 -18.42 -0.07 -9.10
C LEU A 71 -17.82 -1.28 -9.84
N THR A 72 -16.71 -1.82 -9.36
CA THR A 72 -16.03 -3.00 -9.93
C THR A 72 -17.00 -4.15 -10.11
N ARG A 73 -17.76 -4.50 -9.07
CA ARG A 73 -18.77 -5.58 -9.14
C ARG A 73 -19.81 -5.34 -10.22
N ARG A 74 -20.19 -4.08 -10.46
CA ARG A 74 -21.22 -3.70 -11.44
C ARG A 74 -20.71 -3.72 -12.88
N VAL A 75 -19.44 -3.37 -13.08
CA VAL A 75 -18.81 -3.22 -14.41
C VAL A 75 -17.76 -4.29 -14.73
N ALA A 76 -17.59 -5.32 -13.91
CA ALA A 76 -16.59 -6.37 -14.08
C ALA A 76 -16.62 -7.09 -15.45
N HIS A 77 -17.76 -7.08 -16.14
CA HIS A 77 -17.87 -7.65 -17.50
C HIS A 77 -17.27 -6.75 -18.58
N LEU A 78 -17.17 -5.43 -18.31
CA LEU A 78 -16.53 -4.45 -19.18
C LEU A 78 -15.02 -4.40 -18.93
N CYS A 79 -14.61 -4.38 -17.65
CA CYS A 79 -13.21 -4.24 -17.24
C CYS A 79 -12.26 -5.38 -17.67
N VAL A 80 -12.79 -6.45 -18.26
CA VAL A 80 -12.02 -7.61 -18.75
C VAL A 80 -11.85 -7.61 -20.26
N GLN A 81 -12.52 -6.69 -20.97
CA GLN A 81 -12.56 -6.64 -22.44
C GLN A 81 -11.24 -6.17 -23.05
N ASP A 82 -10.48 -5.35 -22.33
CA ASP A 82 -9.14 -4.93 -22.71
C ASP A 82 -8.12 -5.47 -21.69
N LYS A 83 -7.11 -6.20 -22.18
CA LYS A 83 -6.10 -6.84 -21.33
C LYS A 83 -5.33 -5.81 -20.50
N ARG A 84 -4.95 -4.68 -21.09
CA ARG A 84 -4.14 -3.67 -20.42
C ARG A 84 -4.91 -3.06 -19.26
N ASP A 85 -6.17 -2.70 -19.48
CA ASP A 85 -7.05 -2.16 -18.46
C ASP A 85 -7.36 -3.19 -17.35
N LEU A 86 -7.59 -4.46 -17.71
CA LEU A 86 -7.74 -5.55 -16.75
C LEU A 86 -6.52 -5.64 -15.82
N LEU A 87 -5.33 -5.76 -16.41
CA LEU A 87 -4.09 -5.90 -15.65
C LEU A 87 -3.88 -4.67 -14.76
N LEU A 88 -4.08 -3.49 -15.32
CA LEU A 88 -3.94 -2.24 -14.58
C LEU A 88 -4.90 -2.19 -13.38
N LEU A 89 -6.20 -2.44 -13.58
CA LEU A 89 -7.18 -2.42 -12.50
C LEU A 89 -6.93 -3.50 -11.45
N ALA A 90 -6.60 -4.73 -11.87
CA ALA A 90 -6.32 -5.84 -10.97
C ALA A 90 -5.11 -5.55 -10.06
N GLN A 91 -4.14 -4.80 -10.55
CA GLN A 91 -2.97 -4.38 -9.77
C GLN A 91 -3.27 -3.17 -8.88
N THR A 92 -4.24 -2.33 -9.24
CA THR A 92 -4.60 -1.16 -8.44
C THR A 92 -5.53 -1.50 -7.27
N LEU A 93 -6.47 -2.43 -7.47
CA LEU A 93 -7.45 -2.83 -6.45
C LEU A 93 -6.85 -3.26 -5.09
N PRO A 94 -5.74 -4.02 -5.04
CA PRO A 94 -5.01 -4.33 -3.81
C PRO A 94 -4.62 -3.11 -2.97
N PHE A 95 -4.30 -1.97 -3.58
CA PHE A 95 -3.97 -0.74 -2.84
C PHE A 95 -5.15 -0.24 -1.98
N TYR A 96 -6.37 -0.53 -2.42
CA TYR A 96 -7.61 -0.19 -1.70
C TYR A 96 -8.05 -1.30 -0.73
N GLY A 97 -7.36 -2.44 -0.70
CA GLY A 97 -7.73 -3.63 0.06
C GLY A 97 -8.81 -4.49 -0.60
N GLU A 98 -9.16 -4.20 -1.86
CA GLU A 98 -10.23 -4.89 -2.61
C GLU A 98 -9.66 -6.12 -3.35
N TYR A 99 -9.02 -7.03 -2.60
CA TYR A 99 -8.37 -8.23 -3.15
C TYR A 99 -9.36 -9.23 -3.75
N ASP A 100 -10.57 -9.33 -3.19
CA ASP A 100 -11.60 -10.23 -3.72
C ASP A 100 -12.07 -9.77 -5.11
N GLU A 101 -12.26 -8.46 -5.29
CA GLU A 101 -12.63 -7.83 -6.56
C GLU A 101 -11.53 -8.01 -7.60
N ALA A 102 -10.27 -7.83 -7.21
CA ALA A 102 -9.12 -8.08 -8.08
C ALA A 102 -9.10 -9.53 -8.56
N GLN A 103 -9.26 -10.49 -7.64
CA GLN A 103 -9.32 -11.92 -7.97
C GLN A 103 -10.52 -12.25 -8.88
N ILE A 104 -11.69 -11.64 -8.68
CA ILE A 104 -12.86 -11.83 -9.55
C ILE A 104 -12.55 -11.36 -10.98
N LEU A 105 -11.91 -10.19 -11.15
CA LEU A 105 -11.52 -9.69 -12.47
C LEU A 105 -10.49 -10.62 -13.11
N LEU A 106 -9.47 -11.04 -12.36
CA LEU A 106 -8.41 -11.92 -12.84
C LEU A 106 -8.93 -13.28 -13.27
N TRP A 107 -9.84 -13.91 -12.51
CA TRP A 107 -10.46 -15.17 -12.92
C TRP A 107 -11.30 -15.04 -14.18
N ARG A 108 -11.96 -13.90 -14.39
CA ARG A 108 -12.65 -13.61 -15.66
C ARG A 108 -11.65 -13.39 -16.79
N GLY A 109 -10.56 -12.69 -16.52
CA GLY A 109 -9.45 -12.48 -17.43
C GLY A 109 -8.81 -13.79 -17.88
N ILE A 110 -8.48 -14.68 -16.95
CA ILE A 110 -7.91 -16.00 -17.23
C ILE A 110 -8.80 -16.76 -18.22
N ARG A 111 -10.13 -16.75 -18.07
CA ARG A 111 -11.05 -17.40 -19.02
C ARG A 111 -11.06 -16.78 -20.42
N LEU A 112 -10.70 -15.52 -20.55
CA LEU A 112 -10.65 -14.81 -21.85
C LEU A 112 -9.26 -14.88 -22.48
N TYR A 113 -8.22 -15.02 -21.66
CA TYR A 113 -6.81 -14.99 -22.03
C TYR A 113 -6.09 -16.22 -21.44
N GLU A 114 -6.64 -17.42 -21.69
CA GLU A 114 -6.25 -18.66 -21.00
C GLU A 114 -4.77 -19.00 -21.11
N THR A 115 -4.13 -18.63 -22.22
CA THR A 115 -2.73 -18.89 -22.51
C THR A 115 -1.82 -17.68 -22.28
N ASP A 116 -2.36 -16.56 -21.78
CA ASP A 116 -1.62 -15.31 -21.62
C ASP A 116 -0.86 -15.26 -20.30
N ARG A 117 0.47 -15.28 -20.39
CA ARG A 117 1.40 -15.30 -19.26
C ARG A 117 1.24 -14.07 -18.35
N ASP A 118 0.99 -12.89 -18.92
CA ASP A 118 0.89 -11.65 -18.14
C ASP A 118 -0.32 -11.70 -17.18
N VAL A 119 -1.41 -12.32 -17.64
CA VAL A 119 -2.64 -12.48 -16.85
C VAL A 119 -2.41 -13.47 -15.70
N TRP A 120 -1.72 -14.58 -15.96
CA TRP A 120 -1.35 -15.55 -14.92
C TRP A 120 -0.35 -14.98 -13.91
N GLU A 121 0.69 -14.28 -14.37
CA GLU A 121 1.65 -13.61 -13.50
C GLU A 121 0.95 -12.59 -12.60
N CYS A 122 0.07 -11.77 -13.17
CA CYS A 122 -0.70 -10.80 -12.40
C CYS A 122 -1.61 -11.47 -11.36
N ALA A 123 -2.26 -12.59 -11.72
CA ALA A 123 -3.10 -13.34 -10.80
C ALA A 123 -2.31 -13.94 -9.64
N LEU A 124 -1.13 -14.49 -9.94
CA LEU A 124 -0.20 -15.02 -8.93
C LEU A 124 0.34 -13.93 -8.04
N ARG A 125 0.72 -12.78 -8.60
CA ARG A 125 1.23 -11.64 -7.84
C ARG A 125 0.20 -11.12 -6.84
N VAL A 126 -1.02 -10.84 -7.29
CA VAL A 126 -2.11 -10.36 -6.42
C VAL A 126 -2.50 -11.39 -5.36
N SER A 127 -2.51 -12.67 -5.72
CA SER A 127 -2.84 -13.74 -4.77
C SER A 127 -1.74 -13.98 -3.75
N LEU A 128 -0.46 -13.89 -4.16
CA LEU A 128 0.69 -13.97 -3.27
C LEU A 128 0.75 -12.76 -2.33
N GLU A 129 0.47 -11.55 -2.83
CA GLU A 129 0.32 -10.36 -1.98
C GLU A 129 -0.72 -10.62 -0.88
N ARG A 130 -1.93 -11.09 -1.22
CA ARG A 130 -2.95 -11.40 -0.21
C ARG A 130 -2.49 -12.45 0.80
N LEU A 131 -1.87 -13.52 0.31
CA LEU A 131 -1.36 -14.61 1.14
C LEU A 131 -0.34 -14.12 2.16
N LEU A 132 0.68 -13.40 1.70
CA LEU A 132 1.78 -12.96 2.53
C LEU A 132 1.44 -11.73 3.40
N PHE A 133 0.42 -10.94 3.03
CA PHE A 133 -0.09 -9.80 3.82
C PHE A 133 -1.17 -10.19 4.84
N SER A 134 -1.53 -11.48 4.90
CA SER A 134 -2.52 -11.98 5.86
C SER A 134 -2.06 -11.73 7.30
N VAL A 135 -2.98 -11.24 8.14
CA VAL A 135 -2.67 -10.80 9.52
C VAL A 135 -3.18 -11.79 10.57
N SER A 136 -4.18 -12.62 10.23
CA SER A 136 -4.66 -13.72 11.08
C SER A 136 -4.38 -15.06 10.41
N TYR A 137 -4.25 -16.10 11.23
CA TYR A 137 -4.09 -17.48 10.76
C TYR A 137 -5.25 -17.91 9.85
N SER A 138 -6.49 -17.55 10.20
CA SER A 138 -7.67 -17.87 9.39
C SER A 138 -7.69 -17.20 8.00
N ASP A 139 -7.21 -15.96 7.90
CA ASP A 139 -7.13 -15.23 6.62
C ASP A 139 -5.98 -15.77 5.77
N TRP A 140 -4.87 -16.13 6.41
CA TRP A 140 -3.75 -16.81 5.78
C TRP A 140 -4.19 -18.17 5.22
N GLU A 141 -4.83 -19.02 6.01
CA GLU A 141 -5.27 -20.36 5.61
C GLU A 141 -6.22 -20.28 4.40
N GLN A 142 -7.21 -19.38 4.46
CA GLN A 142 -8.11 -19.15 3.32
C GLN A 142 -7.35 -18.67 2.08
N SER A 143 -6.41 -17.74 2.24
CA SER A 143 -5.61 -17.20 1.14
C SER A 143 -4.66 -18.25 0.58
N PHE A 144 -4.13 -19.15 1.41
CA PHE A 144 -3.24 -20.25 1.03
C PHE A 144 -3.98 -21.28 0.19
N HIS A 145 -5.20 -21.67 0.59
CA HIS A 145 -6.02 -22.55 -0.22
C HIS A 145 -6.40 -21.93 -1.57
N ARG A 146 -6.75 -20.64 -1.60
CA ARG A 146 -7.03 -19.92 -2.86
C ARG A 146 -5.81 -19.82 -3.76
N TYR A 147 -4.64 -19.56 -3.18
CA TYR A 147 -3.38 -19.50 -3.90
C TYR A 147 -3.03 -20.86 -4.51
N ASN A 148 -3.12 -21.94 -3.75
CA ASN A 148 -2.90 -23.29 -4.24
C ASN A 148 -3.92 -23.71 -5.29
N TYR A 149 -5.18 -23.32 -5.13
CA TYR A 149 -6.19 -23.54 -6.16
C TYR A 149 -5.79 -22.84 -7.46
N LEU A 150 -5.35 -21.57 -7.40
CA LEU A 150 -4.84 -20.85 -8.58
C LEU A 150 -3.67 -21.58 -9.23
N VAL A 151 -2.65 -21.97 -8.44
CA VAL A 151 -1.48 -22.72 -8.93
C VAL A 151 -1.86 -24.03 -9.61
N ALA A 152 -2.85 -24.76 -9.07
CA ALA A 152 -3.34 -26.00 -9.66
C ALA A 152 -4.05 -25.79 -11.01
N GLN A 153 -4.60 -24.59 -11.27
CA GLN A 153 -5.25 -24.28 -12.55
C GLN A 153 -4.27 -23.83 -13.64
N ILE A 154 -3.00 -23.56 -13.33
CA ILE A 154 -2.04 -23.05 -14.31
C ILE A 154 -1.72 -24.16 -15.34
N PRO A 155 -1.86 -23.89 -16.65
CA PRO A 155 -1.40 -24.77 -17.72
C PRO A 155 0.09 -25.14 -17.57
N SER A 156 0.46 -26.38 -17.90
CA SER A 156 1.83 -26.90 -17.68
C SER A 156 2.90 -26.11 -18.43
N ASP A 157 2.58 -25.61 -19.62
CA ASP A 157 3.46 -24.78 -20.45
C ASP A 157 3.70 -23.40 -19.83
N ILE A 158 2.71 -22.84 -19.13
CA ILE A 158 2.82 -21.58 -18.41
C ILE A 158 3.57 -21.77 -17.09
N LYS A 159 3.40 -22.91 -16.41
CA LYS A 159 4.12 -23.21 -15.15
C LYS A 159 5.64 -23.16 -15.33
N SER A 160 6.15 -23.59 -16.49
CA SER A 160 7.58 -23.58 -16.79
C SER A 160 8.14 -22.20 -17.18
N ASP A 161 7.29 -21.17 -17.28
CA ASP A 161 7.75 -19.84 -17.67
C ASP A 161 8.60 -19.20 -16.56
N PRO A 162 9.75 -18.58 -16.90
CA PRO A 162 10.61 -17.92 -15.91
C PRO A 162 9.92 -16.78 -15.13
N THR A 163 8.89 -16.13 -15.67
CA THR A 163 8.15 -15.09 -14.91
C THR A 163 7.15 -15.70 -13.92
N ILE A 164 6.73 -16.95 -14.14
CA ILE A 164 5.74 -17.66 -13.32
C ILE A 164 6.39 -18.53 -12.25
N THR A 165 7.49 -19.21 -12.60
CA THR A 165 8.21 -20.17 -11.76
C THR A 165 8.52 -19.63 -10.35
N PRO A 166 8.97 -18.37 -10.17
CA PRO A 166 9.30 -17.84 -8.85
C PRO A 166 8.10 -17.79 -7.90
N TYR A 167 6.87 -17.69 -8.41
CA TYR A 167 5.68 -17.69 -7.57
C TYR A 167 5.43 -19.09 -6.97
N LEU A 168 5.67 -20.15 -7.75
CA LEU A 168 5.31 -21.53 -7.38
C LEU A 168 6.00 -22.03 -6.10
N MET A 169 7.10 -21.41 -5.67
CA MET A 169 7.82 -21.75 -4.44
C MET A 169 6.97 -21.68 -3.16
N PHE A 170 5.85 -20.96 -3.18
CA PHE A 170 4.91 -20.83 -2.07
C PHE A 170 3.75 -21.83 -2.14
N SER A 171 3.74 -22.73 -3.12
CA SER A 171 2.70 -23.75 -3.28
C SER A 171 2.90 -24.94 -2.32
N ALA A 172 1.83 -25.67 -2.04
CA ALA A 172 1.85 -26.87 -1.20
C ALA A 172 2.58 -28.05 -1.85
N GLU A 173 2.78 -28.02 -3.18
CA GLU A 173 3.57 -29.04 -3.89
C GLU A 173 5.07 -28.93 -3.56
N GLU A 174 5.53 -27.76 -3.11
CA GLU A 174 6.91 -27.52 -2.71
C GLU A 174 7.15 -27.96 -1.26
N GLU A 175 8.26 -28.65 -1.01
CA GLU A 175 8.65 -29.24 0.29
C GLU A 175 8.57 -28.27 1.48
N LYS A 176 8.68 -26.95 1.23
CA LYS A 176 8.62 -25.90 2.26
C LYS A 176 7.63 -24.77 1.95
N GLY A 177 6.77 -24.91 0.94
CA GLY A 177 5.95 -23.79 0.47
C GLY A 177 4.92 -23.31 1.51
N GLU A 178 4.32 -24.23 2.26
CA GLU A 178 3.43 -23.88 3.39
C GLU A 178 4.18 -23.09 4.46
N TYR A 179 5.36 -23.55 4.89
CA TYR A 179 6.20 -22.84 5.84
C TYR A 179 6.61 -21.45 5.34
N LEU A 180 7.07 -21.36 4.08
CA LEU A 180 7.46 -20.09 3.46
C LEU A 180 6.29 -19.11 3.41
N SER A 181 5.09 -19.56 3.10
CA SER A 181 3.92 -18.68 3.07
C SER A 181 3.41 -18.30 4.47
N ALA A 182 3.57 -19.18 5.46
CA ALA A 182 3.16 -18.96 6.84
C ALA A 182 4.14 -18.08 7.63
N THR A 183 5.40 -17.97 7.19
CA THR A 183 6.42 -17.27 8.00
C THR A 183 6.11 -15.79 8.21
N PRO A 184 5.71 -14.99 7.19
CA PRO A 184 5.31 -13.59 7.43
C PRO A 184 4.18 -13.42 8.46
N PRO A 185 3.04 -14.13 8.39
CA PRO A 185 2.01 -14.03 9.44
C PRO A 185 2.49 -14.54 10.81
N LEU A 186 3.38 -15.53 10.87
CA LEU A 186 4.00 -15.95 12.14
C LEU A 186 4.92 -14.86 12.71
N CYS A 187 5.70 -14.18 11.87
CA CYS A 187 6.48 -13.01 12.28
C CYS A 187 5.57 -11.90 12.81
N VAL A 188 4.42 -11.64 12.19
CA VAL A 188 3.41 -10.73 12.75
C VAL A 188 2.97 -11.21 14.12
N TRP A 189 2.60 -12.48 14.27
CA TRP A 189 2.10 -12.99 15.54
C TRP A 189 3.13 -12.85 16.68
N LEU A 190 4.37 -13.29 16.47
CA LEU A 190 5.48 -13.12 17.43
C LEU A 190 5.66 -11.66 17.82
N TRP A 191 5.60 -10.79 16.82
CA TRP A 191 5.70 -9.36 17.01
C TRP A 191 4.56 -8.78 17.85
N GLN A 192 3.32 -9.20 17.57
CA GLN A 192 2.12 -8.79 18.30
C GLN A 192 2.09 -9.32 19.75
N SER A 193 2.85 -10.37 20.03
CA SER A 193 3.10 -10.93 21.36
C SER A 193 4.31 -10.31 22.06
N GLU A 194 4.88 -9.24 21.48
CA GLU A 194 6.03 -8.50 21.99
C GLU A 194 7.37 -9.25 21.94
N GLU A 195 7.43 -10.41 21.29
CA GLU A 195 8.63 -11.23 21.10
C GLU A 195 9.47 -10.75 19.90
N ILE A 196 9.99 -9.52 19.99
CA ILE A 196 10.74 -8.86 18.90
C ILE A 196 11.94 -9.68 18.42
N SER A 197 12.72 -10.24 19.35
CA SER A 197 13.91 -11.03 19.02
C SER A 197 13.53 -12.27 18.21
N GLY A 198 12.46 -12.96 18.59
CA GLY A 198 11.94 -14.11 17.85
C GLY A 198 11.43 -13.73 16.47
N ALA A 199 10.72 -12.61 16.35
CA ALA A 199 10.26 -12.11 15.05
C ALA A 199 11.44 -11.75 14.12
N ARG A 200 12.50 -11.13 14.64
CA ARG A 200 13.74 -10.82 13.89
C ARG A 200 14.45 -12.09 13.42
N GLU A 201 14.62 -13.06 14.31
CA GLU A 201 15.26 -14.33 13.98
C GLU A 201 14.51 -15.07 12.87
N ARG A 202 13.18 -15.21 13.01
CA ARG A 202 12.32 -15.83 11.99
C ARG A 202 12.38 -15.10 10.66
N MET A 203 12.34 -13.76 10.68
CA MET A 203 12.43 -12.94 9.49
C MET A 203 13.78 -13.11 8.77
N ASN A 204 14.89 -13.16 9.54
CA ASN A 204 16.23 -13.42 9.00
C ASN A 204 16.34 -14.82 8.39
N GLN A 205 15.80 -15.85 9.05
CA GLN A 205 15.78 -17.21 8.52
C GLN A 205 14.99 -17.28 7.21
N TRP A 206 13.78 -16.71 7.19
CA TRP A 206 12.93 -16.70 6.00
C TRP A 206 13.57 -15.98 4.82
N TRP A 207 14.11 -14.78 5.05
CA TRP A 207 14.75 -14.01 4.00
C TRP A 207 16.03 -14.67 3.49
N SER A 208 16.80 -15.32 4.36
CA SER A 208 17.98 -16.07 3.94
C SER A 208 17.61 -17.25 3.04
N LEU A 209 16.57 -18.01 3.39
CA LEU A 209 16.04 -19.09 2.55
C LEU A 209 15.54 -18.59 1.18
N LEU A 210 14.89 -17.43 1.12
CA LEU A 210 14.43 -16.86 -0.16
C LEU A 210 15.59 -16.41 -1.04
N ARG A 211 16.64 -15.82 -0.44
CA ARG A 211 17.84 -15.34 -1.17
C ARG A 211 18.72 -16.45 -1.74
N GLU A 212 18.61 -17.67 -1.22
CA GLU A 212 19.29 -18.83 -1.81
C GLU A 212 18.68 -19.23 -3.16
N ARG A 213 17.49 -18.74 -3.51
CA ARG A 213 16.84 -19.00 -4.81
C ARG A 213 17.27 -17.97 -5.86
N SER A 214 17.24 -18.37 -7.13
CA SER A 214 17.67 -17.52 -8.27
C SER A 214 16.82 -16.27 -8.44
N ASP A 215 15.51 -16.40 -8.21
CA ASP A 215 14.52 -15.35 -8.46
C ASP A 215 13.52 -15.28 -7.31
N ILE A 216 13.26 -14.06 -6.82
CA ILE A 216 12.33 -13.80 -5.73
C ILE A 216 11.17 -12.97 -6.30
N PRO A 217 9.92 -13.41 -6.16
CA PRO A 217 8.79 -12.63 -6.64
C PRO A 217 8.70 -11.30 -5.88
N GLU A 218 8.38 -10.23 -6.61
CA GLU A 218 8.34 -8.85 -6.11
C GLU A 218 7.54 -8.69 -4.81
N PRO A 219 6.36 -9.31 -4.63
CA PRO A 219 5.63 -9.26 -3.36
C PRO A 219 6.42 -9.78 -2.15
N ALA A 220 7.19 -10.86 -2.32
CA ALA A 220 7.95 -11.46 -1.22
C ALA A 220 9.13 -10.57 -0.79
N ALA A 221 9.85 -10.01 -1.76
CA ALA A 221 10.94 -9.06 -1.49
C ALA A 221 10.43 -7.76 -0.86
N ARG A 222 9.31 -7.23 -1.37
CA ARG A 222 8.63 -6.05 -0.79
C ARG A 222 8.26 -6.31 0.66
N ILE A 223 7.62 -7.44 0.95
CA ILE A 223 7.25 -7.82 2.32
C ILE A 223 8.46 -7.94 3.20
N ALA A 224 9.50 -8.65 2.77
CA ALA A 224 10.71 -8.81 3.58
C ALA A 224 11.27 -7.46 4.02
N LEU A 225 11.43 -6.54 3.07
CA LEU A 225 11.86 -5.17 3.32
C LEU A 225 10.96 -4.45 4.33
N TRP A 226 9.63 -4.50 4.15
CA TRP A 226 8.69 -3.83 5.03
C TRP A 226 8.72 -4.39 6.46
N TYR A 227 8.81 -5.71 6.62
CA TYR A 227 8.90 -6.35 7.93
C TYR A 227 10.22 -6.01 8.62
N MET A 228 11.35 -6.12 7.90
CA MET A 228 12.67 -5.76 8.42
C MET A 228 12.73 -4.29 8.84
N LEU A 229 12.14 -3.38 8.05
CA LEU A 229 12.08 -1.95 8.35
C LEU A 229 11.35 -1.69 9.67
N GLY A 230 10.20 -2.34 9.87
CA GLY A 230 9.45 -2.17 11.11
C GLY A 230 10.08 -2.87 12.31
N LEU A 231 10.72 -4.04 12.12
CA LEU A 231 11.45 -4.76 13.15
C LEU A 231 12.75 -4.06 13.55
N GLY A 232 13.15 -2.99 12.86
CA GLY A 232 14.38 -2.25 13.11
C GLY A 232 15.63 -2.99 12.66
N MET A 233 15.51 -3.88 11.68
CA MET A 233 16.60 -4.67 11.08
C MET A 233 17.32 -3.83 10.02
N PHE A 234 17.76 -2.63 10.40
CA PHE A 234 18.26 -1.62 9.46
C PHE A 234 19.60 -2.02 8.84
N GLU A 235 20.49 -2.63 9.62
CA GLU A 235 21.79 -3.11 9.15
C GLU A 235 21.62 -4.25 8.13
N GLU A 236 20.68 -5.17 8.38
CA GLU A 236 20.37 -6.26 7.46
C GLU A 236 19.86 -5.72 6.12
N ILE A 237 18.98 -4.70 6.13
CA ILE A 237 18.52 -4.06 4.89
C ILE A 237 19.67 -3.35 4.17
N VAL A 238 20.51 -2.62 4.92
CA VAL A 238 21.63 -1.84 4.37
C VAL A 238 22.75 -2.72 3.85
N SER A 239 22.91 -3.94 4.33
CA SER A 239 23.91 -4.89 3.83
C SER A 239 23.40 -5.72 2.64
N ASP A 240 22.09 -5.88 2.50
CA ASP A 240 21.47 -6.74 1.49
C ASP A 240 21.61 -6.23 0.04
N LYS A 241 22.24 -7.03 -0.84
CA LYS A 241 22.44 -6.69 -2.26
C LYS A 241 21.16 -6.74 -3.08
N THR A 242 20.28 -7.70 -2.80
CA THR A 242 19.02 -7.90 -3.52
C THR A 242 18.05 -6.75 -3.26
N LEU A 243 17.89 -6.36 -2.00
CA LEU A 243 17.06 -5.21 -1.62
C LEU A 243 17.62 -3.90 -2.16
N LYS A 244 18.95 -3.73 -2.22
CA LYS A 244 19.57 -2.57 -2.86
C LYS A 244 19.23 -2.45 -4.34
N GLN A 245 19.17 -3.57 -5.04
CA GLN A 245 18.83 -3.59 -6.46
C GLN A 245 17.34 -3.33 -6.70
N LEU A 246 16.46 -3.98 -5.92
CA LEU A 246 15.00 -3.90 -6.11
C LEU A 246 14.40 -2.61 -5.53
N TYR A 247 14.86 -2.18 -4.36
CA TYR A 247 14.28 -1.07 -3.58
C TYR A 247 15.35 -0.08 -3.07
N PRO A 248 16.17 0.52 -3.95
CA PRO A 248 17.29 1.37 -3.54
C PRO A 248 16.87 2.53 -2.62
N LYS A 249 15.66 3.06 -2.83
CA LYS A 249 15.14 4.21 -2.06
C LYS A 249 14.72 3.83 -0.65
N ASP A 250 14.23 2.63 -0.45
CA ASP A 250 13.85 2.12 0.87
C ASP A 250 15.08 1.63 1.64
N VAL A 251 16.12 1.14 0.96
CA VAL A 251 17.42 0.86 1.58
C VAL A 251 18.11 2.14 2.04
N LEU A 252 18.05 3.22 1.26
CA LEU A 252 18.54 4.54 1.71
C LEU A 252 17.85 5.00 2.98
N LEU A 253 16.55 4.70 3.11
CA LEU A 253 15.81 5.01 4.30
C LEU A 253 16.30 4.19 5.51
N ALA A 254 16.49 2.88 5.35
CA ALA A 254 17.09 2.06 6.41
C ALA A 254 18.48 2.59 6.82
N GLY A 255 19.29 2.99 5.84
CA GLY A 255 20.60 3.61 6.05
C GLY A 255 20.52 4.84 6.94
N TRP A 256 19.51 5.68 6.76
CA TRP A 256 19.30 6.84 7.62
C TRP A 256 19.11 6.44 9.08
N PHE A 257 18.19 5.51 9.37
CA PHE A 257 17.97 5.02 10.73
C PHE A 257 19.23 4.40 11.34
N ASN A 258 20.07 3.79 10.49
CA ASN A 258 21.36 3.24 10.85
C ASN A 258 22.51 4.27 10.95
N GLY A 259 22.19 5.57 10.98
CA GLY A 259 23.16 6.64 11.19
C GLY A 259 23.77 7.21 9.91
N SER A 260 23.43 6.71 8.73
CA SER A 260 23.85 7.33 7.47
C SER A 260 23.18 8.71 7.28
N ALA A 261 23.87 9.60 6.58
CA ALA A 261 23.27 10.86 6.19
C ALA A 261 22.18 10.63 5.13
N LEU A 262 21.14 11.47 5.15
CA LEU A 262 20.18 11.49 4.05
C LEU A 262 20.88 11.96 2.77
N PRO A 263 20.60 11.34 1.61
CA PRO A 263 21.09 11.85 0.33
C PRO A 263 20.68 13.31 0.14
N PRO A 264 21.50 14.16 -0.48
CA PRO A 264 21.13 15.54 -0.75
C PRO A 264 19.85 15.60 -1.59
N SER A 265 19.05 16.66 -1.41
CA SER A 265 17.83 16.83 -2.22
C SER A 265 18.20 16.83 -3.70
N CYS A 266 17.55 15.96 -4.48
CA CYS A 266 17.67 15.99 -5.93
C CYS A 266 17.13 17.35 -6.40
N ARG A 267 18.03 18.26 -6.80
CA ARG A 267 17.62 19.51 -7.46
C ARG A 267 17.13 19.14 -8.87
N GLY A 268 15.84 19.33 -9.12
CA GLY A 268 15.18 19.12 -10.41
C GLY A 268 13.86 18.38 -10.19
N SER A 269 12.69 18.90 -10.50
CA SER A 269 12.25 20.04 -11.32
C SER A 269 11.16 20.82 -10.58
N GLU A 270 11.16 22.16 -10.68
CA GLU A 270 10.18 23.09 -10.08
C GLU A 270 8.71 22.87 -10.49
N GLY A 271 8.40 21.88 -11.33
CA GLY A 271 7.05 21.64 -11.86
C GLY A 271 6.15 20.69 -11.06
N ASN A 272 6.62 20.02 -9.99
CA ASN A 272 5.85 18.88 -9.42
C ASN A 272 5.35 19.06 -7.99
N TYR A 273 5.49 20.21 -7.35
CA TYR A 273 5.09 20.37 -5.95
C TYR A 273 3.58 20.33 -5.73
N LEU A 274 2.82 20.98 -6.63
CA LEU A 274 1.36 20.85 -6.66
C LEU A 274 0.93 19.43 -7.06
N THR A 275 1.70 18.77 -7.93
CA THR A 275 1.51 17.37 -8.32
C THR A 275 1.78 16.41 -7.16
N TRP A 276 2.79 16.68 -6.32
CA TRP A 276 3.06 15.91 -5.10
C TRP A 276 1.94 16.15 -4.11
N PHE A 277 1.51 17.39 -3.88
CA PHE A 277 0.37 17.70 -3.03
C PHE A 277 -0.95 17.07 -3.52
N ALA A 278 -1.22 17.11 -4.83
CA ALA A 278 -2.37 16.46 -5.45
C ALA A 278 -2.28 14.92 -5.34
N PHE A 279 -1.11 14.34 -5.65
CA PHE A 279 -0.81 12.92 -5.44
C PHE A 279 -0.99 12.53 -3.99
N TRP A 280 -0.57 13.38 -3.04
CA TRP A 280 -0.79 13.18 -1.61
C TRP A 280 -2.27 13.21 -1.25
N CYS A 281 -2.99 14.24 -1.68
CA CYS A 281 -4.43 14.36 -1.43
C CYS A 281 -5.19 13.17 -2.00
N GLU A 282 -4.91 12.74 -3.23
CA GLU A 282 -5.48 11.55 -3.85
C GLU A 282 -5.10 10.31 -3.04
N TYR A 283 -3.80 10.04 -2.86
CA TYR A 283 -3.28 8.87 -2.16
C TYR A 283 -3.80 8.73 -0.71
N LEU A 284 -3.91 9.82 0.05
CA LEU A 284 -4.38 9.82 1.45
C LEU A 284 -5.91 9.80 1.59
N MET A 285 -6.63 10.29 0.60
CA MET A 285 -8.08 10.15 0.55
C MET A 285 -8.49 8.71 0.17
N GLU A 286 -7.59 7.96 -0.46
CA GLU A 286 -7.86 6.70 -1.13
C GLU A 286 -7.22 5.47 -0.49
N SER A 287 -5.95 5.55 -0.13
CA SER A 287 -5.21 4.49 0.56
C SER A 287 -5.24 4.73 2.06
N ARG A 288 -5.28 3.64 2.85
CA ARG A 288 -5.29 3.77 4.32
C ARG A 288 -3.97 4.35 4.87
N ARG A 289 -2.83 4.25 4.14
CA ARG A 289 -1.47 4.63 4.62
C ARG A 289 -0.49 4.95 3.46
N PRO A 290 0.17 6.12 3.41
CA PRO A 290 1.20 6.50 2.42
C PRO A 290 2.48 5.65 2.53
N PRO A 291 3.15 5.29 1.40
CA PRO A 291 4.41 4.57 1.43
C PRO A 291 5.48 5.47 2.04
N ILE A 292 6.33 4.91 2.88
CA ILE A 292 7.30 5.68 3.62
C ILE A 292 8.28 6.45 2.74
N ALA A 293 8.66 5.87 1.60
CA ALA A 293 9.50 6.52 0.62
C ALA A 293 8.86 7.80 0.05
N VAL A 294 7.53 7.87 -0.04
CA VAL A 294 6.82 9.08 -0.49
C VAL A 294 6.87 10.15 0.60
N VAL A 295 6.61 9.77 1.85
CA VAL A 295 6.71 10.68 3.02
C VAL A 295 8.11 11.27 3.13
N TRP A 296 9.11 10.40 3.06
CA TRP A 296 10.52 10.74 3.14
C TRP A 296 10.99 11.62 1.97
N ARG A 297 10.64 11.30 0.72
CA ARG A 297 11.01 12.14 -0.44
C ARG A 297 10.42 13.54 -0.33
N SER A 298 9.19 13.63 0.15
CA SER A 298 8.50 14.91 0.32
C SER A 298 9.19 15.77 1.37
N TRP A 299 9.62 15.16 2.47
CA TRP A 299 10.47 15.80 3.48
C TRP A 299 11.78 16.34 2.90
N MET A 300 12.47 15.52 2.10
CA MET A 300 13.74 15.88 1.48
C MET A 300 13.63 17.00 0.46
N ALA A 301 12.55 17.01 -0.33
CA ALA A 301 12.26 18.05 -1.30
C ALA A 301 11.92 19.39 -0.61
N ALA A 302 11.17 19.35 0.49
CA ALA A 302 10.70 20.54 1.18
C ALA A 302 11.79 21.29 1.98
N ARG A 303 12.96 20.69 2.23
CA ARG A 303 14.03 21.26 3.08
C ARG A 303 14.63 22.57 2.54
N ARG A 304 14.28 23.01 1.33
CA ARG A 304 14.71 24.27 0.68
C ARG A 304 13.57 25.16 0.20
N GLU A 305 12.32 24.74 0.38
CA GLU A 305 11.12 25.43 -0.15
C GLU A 305 10.46 26.29 0.94
N SER A 306 9.45 27.09 0.55
CA SER A 306 8.67 27.91 1.48
C SER A 306 8.04 27.07 2.61
N GLU A 307 8.03 27.59 3.84
CA GLU A 307 7.40 26.91 4.99
C GLU A 307 5.92 26.57 4.75
N LEU A 308 5.23 27.38 3.94
CA LEU A 308 3.85 27.16 3.54
C LEU A 308 3.68 25.83 2.79
N PHE A 309 4.55 25.55 1.83
CA PHE A 309 4.51 24.30 1.06
C PHE A 309 4.78 23.08 1.94
N LEU A 310 5.79 23.17 2.81
CA LEU A 310 6.09 22.14 3.80
C LEU A 310 4.86 21.85 4.66
N ASN A 311 4.19 22.88 5.17
CA ASN A 311 3.00 22.71 6.01
C ASN A 311 1.85 22.03 5.25
N TYR A 312 1.61 22.33 3.97
CA TYR A 312 0.57 21.67 3.19
C TYR A 312 0.86 20.18 2.95
N VAL A 313 2.10 19.83 2.64
CA VAL A 313 2.54 18.45 2.45
C VAL A 313 2.44 17.66 3.76
N LEU A 314 2.89 18.25 4.87
CA LEU A 314 2.78 17.61 6.19
C LEU A 314 1.32 17.48 6.61
N LEU A 315 0.48 18.48 6.36
CA LEU A 315 -0.96 18.45 6.65
C LEU A 315 -1.67 17.36 5.85
N ALA A 316 -1.27 17.17 4.59
CA ALA A 316 -1.73 16.03 3.81
C ALA A 316 -1.27 14.74 4.51
N ALA A 317 0.03 14.54 4.75
CA ALA A 317 0.56 13.34 5.38
C ALA A 317 -0.13 12.97 6.72
N THR A 318 -0.61 13.96 7.47
CA THR A 318 -1.32 13.82 8.74
C THR A 318 -2.85 13.86 8.63
N TYR A 319 -3.42 13.93 7.43
CA TYR A 319 -4.87 14.09 7.18
C TYR A 319 -5.74 13.01 7.86
N GLY A 320 -5.21 11.80 8.01
CA GLY A 320 -5.88 10.70 8.73
C GLY A 320 -6.06 10.96 10.23
N LEU A 321 -5.26 11.85 10.82
CA LEU A 321 -5.25 12.18 12.24
C LEU A 321 -6.22 13.33 12.60
N HIS A 322 -6.57 14.20 11.65
CA HIS A 322 -7.29 15.45 11.94
C HIS A 322 -8.80 15.28 12.26
N ARG A 323 -9.46 14.22 11.79
CA ARG A 323 -10.90 14.00 12.09
C ARG A 323 -11.06 12.96 13.18
N ARG A 324 -11.70 13.28 14.31
CA ARG A 324 -11.91 12.38 15.46
C ARG A 324 -12.33 10.94 15.09
N ALA A 325 -13.31 10.76 14.20
CA ALA A 325 -13.74 9.43 13.74
C ALA A 325 -12.73 8.72 12.81
N ARG A 326 -11.83 9.45 12.15
CA ARG A 326 -10.70 8.90 11.37
C ARG A 326 -9.47 8.69 12.23
N HIS A 327 -9.23 9.54 13.22
CA HIS A 327 -8.23 9.41 14.28
C HIS A 327 -8.49 8.15 15.11
N GLU A 328 -9.71 7.99 15.62
CA GLU A 328 -10.14 6.78 16.32
C GLU A 328 -10.04 5.56 15.42
N ARG A 329 -10.40 5.65 14.14
CA ARG A 329 -10.20 4.52 13.20
C ARG A 329 -8.73 4.26 12.87
N PHE A 330 -7.90 5.30 12.75
CA PHE A 330 -6.48 5.19 12.43
C PHE A 330 -5.78 4.49 13.59
N PHE A 331 -6.05 4.95 14.82
CA PHE A 331 -5.49 4.37 16.03
C PHE A 331 -6.16 3.05 16.42
N SER A 332 -7.46 2.86 16.24
CA SER A 332 -8.08 1.54 16.41
C SER A 332 -7.61 0.56 15.36
N SER A 333 -7.37 1.00 14.12
CA SER A 333 -6.79 0.16 13.07
C SER A 333 -5.35 -0.18 13.43
N PHE A 334 -4.56 0.79 13.89
CA PHE A 334 -3.20 0.59 14.41
C PHE A 334 -3.19 -0.42 15.57
N GLU A 335 -4.03 -0.23 16.58
CA GLU A 335 -4.18 -1.07 17.77
C GLU A 335 -4.72 -2.47 17.44
N ARG A 336 -5.74 -2.58 16.57
CA ARG A 336 -6.24 -3.88 16.07
C ARG A 336 -5.21 -4.59 15.19
N SER A 337 -4.40 -3.83 14.45
CA SER A 337 -3.32 -4.38 13.64
C SER A 337 -2.09 -4.72 14.47
N ARG A 338 -2.02 -4.29 15.75
CA ARG A 338 -0.84 -4.37 16.65
C ARG A 338 0.46 -4.13 15.90
N ALA A 339 0.39 -3.20 14.94
CA ALA A 339 1.21 -3.23 13.75
C ALA A 339 2.52 -2.48 13.99
N ARG A 340 3.46 -3.16 14.63
CA ARG A 340 4.78 -2.58 14.78
C ARG A 340 5.60 -2.51 13.46
N TRP A 341 5.03 -2.97 12.33
CA TRP A 341 5.56 -2.75 10.98
C TRP A 341 5.54 -1.28 10.50
N PHE A 342 4.86 -0.40 11.25
CA PHE A 342 4.85 1.03 10.98
C PHE A 342 5.95 1.81 11.68
N LEU A 343 6.90 1.19 12.39
CA LEU A 343 7.84 1.98 13.18
C LEU A 343 8.45 3.11 12.37
N PRO A 344 9.04 2.89 11.18
CA PRO A 344 9.54 3.98 10.35
C PRO A 344 8.46 5.01 9.96
N TYR A 345 7.24 4.58 9.64
CA TYR A 345 6.13 5.48 9.29
C TYR A 345 5.66 6.32 10.48
N LEU A 346 5.61 5.74 11.68
CA LEU A 346 5.32 6.45 12.92
C LEU A 346 6.38 7.49 13.21
N HIS A 347 7.66 7.20 12.97
CA HIS A 347 8.73 8.19 13.09
C HIS A 347 8.46 9.37 12.16
N PHE A 348 8.19 9.14 10.87
CA PHE A 348 7.88 10.25 9.95
C PHE A 348 6.60 11.00 10.33
N LEU A 349 5.55 10.31 10.76
CA LEU A 349 4.33 10.95 11.22
C LEU A 349 4.58 11.79 12.48
N CYS A 350 5.36 11.29 13.43
CA CYS A 350 5.72 12.01 14.66
C CYS A 350 6.46 13.30 14.34
N VAL A 351 7.42 13.22 13.42
CA VAL A 351 8.15 14.37 12.92
C VAL A 351 7.18 15.36 12.22
N ALA A 352 6.27 14.86 11.39
CA ALA A 352 5.29 15.69 10.68
C ALA A 352 4.34 16.41 11.65
N THR A 353 3.76 15.71 12.63
CA THR A 353 2.87 16.32 13.63
C THR A 353 3.62 17.30 14.53
N ALA A 354 4.88 17.01 14.86
CA ALA A 354 5.71 17.91 15.67
C ALA A 354 5.98 19.23 14.95
N ARG A 355 6.28 19.18 13.65
CA ARG A 355 6.46 20.38 12.81
C ARG A 355 5.18 21.21 12.67
N LEU A 356 4.03 20.55 12.65
CA LEU A 356 2.73 21.21 12.65
C LEU A 356 2.30 21.68 14.05
N LEU A 357 3.13 21.47 15.09
CA LEU A 357 2.85 21.80 16.49
C LEU A 357 1.58 21.11 17.04
N TRP A 358 1.26 19.92 16.53
CA TRP A 358 0.14 19.10 17.00
C TRP A 358 0.59 18.24 18.18
N GLU A 359 0.67 18.85 19.36
CA GLU A 359 1.20 18.21 20.56
C GLU A 359 0.47 16.91 20.95
N PRO A 360 -0.89 16.85 20.98
CA PRO A 360 -1.59 15.64 21.39
C PRO A 360 -1.29 14.44 20.48
N GLU A 361 -1.33 14.64 19.17
CA GLU A 361 -1.00 13.63 18.17
C GLU A 361 0.47 13.22 18.27
N THR A 362 1.37 14.19 18.43
CA THR A 362 2.81 13.92 18.53
C THR A 362 3.14 13.09 19.77
N ARG A 363 2.60 13.46 20.94
CA ARG A 363 2.77 12.73 22.20
C ARG A 363 2.29 11.29 22.06
N GLU A 364 1.13 11.11 21.46
CA GLU A 364 0.48 9.81 21.34
C GLU A 364 1.15 8.91 20.29
N ILE A 365 1.76 9.48 19.24
CA ILE A 365 2.64 8.75 18.30
C ILE A 365 3.98 8.42 18.96
N TRP A 366 4.58 9.35 19.69
CA TRP A 366 5.86 9.14 20.38
C TRP A 366 5.79 8.06 21.45
N ARG A 367 4.74 8.10 22.30
CA ARG A 367 4.46 7.06 23.29
C ARG A 367 4.42 5.68 22.62
N ARG A 368 3.77 5.58 21.45
CA ARG A 368 3.73 4.34 20.68
C ARG A 368 5.10 3.96 20.15
N ILE A 369 5.89 4.87 19.58
CA ILE A 369 7.27 4.59 19.15
C ILE A 369 8.09 3.99 20.32
N GLN A 370 7.98 4.57 21.52
CA GLN A 370 8.68 4.08 22.71
C GLN A 370 8.31 2.64 23.08
N CYS A 371 7.06 2.20 22.87
CA CYS A 371 6.63 0.83 23.12
C CYS A 371 7.38 -0.24 22.30
N PHE A 372 8.08 0.15 21.22
CA PHE A 372 8.74 -0.81 20.35
C PHE A 372 10.13 -1.17 20.88
N GLN A 373 10.69 -0.36 21.78
CA GLN A 373 11.99 -0.55 22.41
C GLN A 373 13.14 -0.85 21.42
N VAL A 374 13.00 -0.41 20.17
CA VAL A 374 14.06 -0.54 19.15
C VAL A 374 15.13 0.51 19.42
N ASP A 375 16.37 0.06 19.51
CA ASP A 375 17.55 0.92 19.53
C ASP A 375 18.05 1.15 18.10
N TYR A 376 18.35 2.40 17.76
CA TYR A 376 18.87 2.80 16.45
C TYR A 376 19.51 4.20 16.53
N ALA A 377 20.52 4.44 15.70
CA ALA A 377 21.43 5.58 15.84
C ALA A 377 20.76 6.97 15.79
N ARG A 378 19.70 7.15 15.00
CA ARG A 378 18.99 8.44 14.83
C ARG A 378 17.87 8.70 15.87
N LYS A 379 17.72 7.84 16.88
CA LYS A 379 16.65 7.99 17.89
C LYS A 379 16.79 9.29 18.69
N GLU A 380 18.02 9.62 19.06
CA GLU A 380 18.31 10.85 19.79
C GLU A 380 18.08 12.09 18.93
N GLU A 381 18.32 12.05 17.62
CA GLU A 381 18.01 13.19 16.72
C GLU A 381 16.52 13.48 16.64
N LEU A 382 15.69 12.43 16.60
CA LEU A 382 14.25 12.60 16.70
C LEU A 382 13.88 13.21 18.05
N ARG A 383 14.41 12.68 19.15
CA ARG A 383 14.17 13.21 20.50
C ARG A 383 14.53 14.69 20.61
N GLN A 384 15.71 15.07 20.13
CA GLN A 384 16.16 16.47 20.11
C GLN A 384 15.26 17.36 19.25
N LEU A 385 14.75 16.87 18.12
CA LEU A 385 13.75 17.59 17.34
C LEU A 385 12.46 17.80 18.13
N LEU A 386 11.97 16.77 18.80
CA LEU A 386 10.74 16.84 19.61
C LEU A 386 10.90 17.82 20.77
N LEU A 387 12.04 17.82 21.46
CA LEU A 387 12.37 18.81 22.50
C LEU A 387 12.43 20.24 21.94
N ARG A 388 12.86 20.44 20.70
CA ARG A 388 12.84 21.77 20.06
C ARG A 388 11.42 22.23 19.72
N CYS A 389 10.58 21.32 19.24
CA CYS A 389 9.18 21.62 18.92
C CYS A 389 8.34 21.82 20.20
N PHE A 390 8.66 21.09 21.28
CA PHE A 390 7.96 21.11 22.56
C PHE A 390 8.96 21.17 23.74
N PRO A 391 9.53 22.35 24.04
CA PRO A 391 10.61 22.48 25.04
C PRO A 391 10.26 22.09 26.47
N GLN A 392 8.96 22.04 26.79
CA GLN A 392 8.44 21.75 28.13
C GLN A 392 7.79 20.36 28.23
N ALA A 393 8.01 19.49 27.23
CA ALA A 393 7.36 18.19 27.17
C ALA A 393 8.10 17.10 27.95
N ASP A 394 7.62 16.79 29.16
CA ASP A 394 8.19 15.73 30.02
C ASP A 394 8.04 14.32 29.41
N TRP A 395 7.14 14.14 28.44
CA TRP A 395 6.88 12.85 27.77
C TRP A 395 7.95 12.47 26.73
N VAL A 396 8.88 13.37 26.41
CA VAL A 396 10.00 13.14 25.47
C VAL A 396 11.22 12.50 26.16
N GLN A 397 11.17 12.38 27.50
CA GLN A 397 12.14 11.63 28.28
C GLN A 397 12.06 10.13 27.96
#